data_AF-A0A7J4TCK9-F1
#
_entry.id   AF-A0A7J4TCK9-F1
#
_cell.length_a   1.000
_cell.length_b   1.000
_cell.length_c   1.000
_cell.angle_alpha   90.00
_cell.angle_beta   90.00
_cell.angle_gamma   90.00
#
_symmetry.space_group_name_H-M   'P 1'
#
loop_
_entity.id
_entity.type
_entity.pdbx_description
1 polymer ?
#
loop_
_entity_poly.entity_id
_entity_poly.type
_entity_poly.pdbx_seq_one_letter_code
_entity_poly.pdbx_strand_id
1 'polypeptide(L)'
;AQILLTHHNFNNADEFENLKRVINAYIKEKTLPIINTNDVLTKEEFAAGTSSLFSDNDDLAALVAESLDVGLLLILTDVDGLCTDNPKVNGNAQVVDVVEKVTPAIEKMASREAGCYGKGGMLSKVRAAKRVAAKGIPTIVANGKHDIADILSQKVKRTVFV
;
A
#
# COMPACT_ATOMS: atom_id res chain seq x y z
N ALA A 1 5.97 16.45 -9.78
CA ALA A 1 7.34 15.96 -10.06
C ALA A 1 7.31 14.43 -10.09
N GLN A 2 8.12 13.77 -10.93
CA GLN A 2 8.20 12.31 -10.98
C GLN A 2 9.42 11.81 -10.21
N ILE A 3 9.24 10.74 -9.43
CA ILE A 3 10.29 10.08 -8.65
C ILE A 3 10.21 8.58 -8.95
N LEU A 4 11.32 7.99 -9.38
CA LEU A 4 11.42 6.57 -9.68
C LEU A 4 12.38 5.91 -8.68
N LEU A 5 11.93 4.86 -7.99
CA LEU A 5 12.66 4.26 -6.87
C LEU A 5 12.95 2.77 -7.09
N THR A 6 14.05 2.31 -6.50
CA THR A 6 14.38 0.89 -6.33
C THR A 6 14.50 0.53 -4.85
N HIS A 7 14.64 -0.75 -4.52
CA HIS A 7 14.85 -1.17 -3.13
C HIS A 7 16.15 -0.62 -2.54
N HIS A 8 17.16 -0.40 -3.38
CA HIS A 8 18.44 0.14 -2.94
C HIS A 8 18.29 1.50 -2.24
N ASN A 9 17.39 2.36 -2.75
CA ASN A 9 17.15 3.69 -2.19
C ASN A 9 16.64 3.66 -0.74
N PHE A 10 16.06 2.54 -0.29
CA PHE A 10 15.58 2.37 1.08
C PHE A 10 16.56 1.60 1.97
N ASN A 11 17.50 0.86 1.37
CA ASN A 11 18.54 0.10 2.10
C ASN A 11 19.81 0.92 2.34
N ASN A 12 20.00 2.01 1.60
CA ASN A 12 21.08 2.97 1.78
C ASN A 12 20.58 4.19 2.57
N ALA A 13 21.13 4.41 3.77
CA ALA A 13 20.70 5.48 4.67
C ALA A 13 20.86 6.89 4.06
N ASP A 14 21.90 7.13 3.26
CA ASP A 14 22.15 8.45 2.66
C ASP A 14 21.18 8.73 1.51
N GLU A 15 20.92 7.73 0.66
CA GLU A 15 19.93 7.85 -0.41
C GLU A 15 18.52 8.03 0.14
N PHE A 16 18.23 7.35 1.24
CA PHE A 16 16.97 7.44 1.94
C PHE A 16 16.72 8.84 2.50
N GLU A 17 17.70 9.44 3.18
CA GLU A 17 17.59 10.81 3.69
C GLU A 17 17.48 11.83 2.55
N ASN A 18 18.18 11.61 1.44
CA ASN A 18 18.04 12.46 0.25
C ASN A 18 16.63 12.37 -0.35
N LEU A 19 16.05 11.17 -0.43
CA LEU A 19 14.68 10.98 -0.90
C LEU A 19 13.68 11.77 -0.06
N LYS A 20 13.77 11.69 1.28
CA LYS A 20 12.91 12.46 2.18
C LYS A 20 13.03 13.96 1.94
N ARG A 21 14.26 14.47 1.81
CA ARG A 21 14.51 15.91 1.54
C ARG A 21 13.86 16.35 0.24
N VAL A 22 14.00 15.58 -0.83
CA VAL A 22 13.44 15.89 -2.15
C VAL A 22 11.92 15.89 -2.12
N ILE A 23 11.31 14.86 -1.52
CA ILE A 23 9.84 14.79 -1.41
C ILE A 23 9.29 15.96 -0.60
N ASN A 24 9.89 16.27 0.55
CA ASN A 24 9.48 17.39 1.40
C ASN A 24 9.66 18.75 0.70
N ALA A 25 10.72 18.91 -0.11
CA ALA A 25 10.92 20.11 -0.91
C ALA A 25 9.79 20.28 -1.95
N TYR A 26 9.43 19.23 -2.68
CA TYR A 26 8.31 19.29 -3.64
C TYR A 26 6.98 19.63 -2.96
N ILE A 27 6.69 19.01 -1.82
CA ILE A 27 5.46 19.29 -1.05
C ILE A 27 5.44 20.75 -0.59
N LYS A 28 6.56 21.28 -0.09
CA LYS A 28 6.70 22.69 0.34
C LYS A 28 6.44 23.66 -0.81
N GLU A 29 6.86 23.30 -2.02
CA GLU A 29 6.62 24.04 -3.27
C GLU A 29 5.22 23.75 -3.88
N LYS A 30 4.31 23.12 -3.13
CA LYS A 30 2.95 22.75 -3.57
C LYS A 30 2.92 21.88 -4.83
N THR A 31 3.99 21.12 -5.06
CA THR A 31 4.09 20.18 -6.17
C THR A 31 3.75 18.78 -5.69
N LEU A 32 2.78 18.13 -6.34
CA LEU A 32 2.44 16.73 -6.05
C LEU A 32 3.55 15.79 -6.56
N PRO A 33 4.22 15.03 -5.68
CA PRO A 33 5.16 14.00 -6.10
C PRO A 33 4.39 12.78 -6.61
N ILE A 34 4.82 12.24 -7.76
CA ILE A 34 4.31 10.98 -8.31
C ILE A 34 5.47 9.98 -8.22
N ILE A 35 5.30 8.98 -7.36
CA ILE A 35 6.32 7.98 -7.06
C ILE A 35 5.94 6.67 -7.75
N ASN A 36 6.90 6.00 -8.39
CA ASN A 36 6.73 4.67 -8.96
C ASN A 36 8.03 3.87 -8.87
N THR A 37 7.97 2.56 -9.09
CA THR A 37 9.15 1.71 -9.18
C THR A 37 9.94 1.98 -10.46
N ASN A 38 11.27 1.91 -10.38
CA ASN A 38 12.15 1.93 -11.54
C ASN A 38 12.39 0.49 -12.07
N ASP A 39 11.44 -0.01 -12.86
CA ASP A 39 11.42 -1.41 -13.33
C ASP A 39 12.65 -1.85 -14.14
N VAL A 40 13.37 -0.90 -14.76
CA VAL A 40 14.57 -1.21 -15.53
C VAL A 40 15.71 -1.60 -14.59
N LEU A 41 15.99 -0.75 -13.60
CA LEU A 41 17.06 -0.99 -12.62
C LEU A 41 16.70 -2.10 -11.63
N THR A 42 15.43 -2.23 -11.27
CA THR A 42 14.95 -3.29 -10.37
C THR A 42 15.24 -4.70 -10.92
N LYS A 43 15.20 -4.90 -12.25
CA LYS A 43 15.59 -6.18 -12.88
C LYS A 43 17.10 -6.43 -12.84
N GLU A 44 17.90 -5.37 -12.98
CA GLU A 44 19.36 -5.46 -12.91
C GLU A 44 19.83 -5.79 -11.48
N GLU A 45 19.22 -5.19 -10.46
CA GLU A 45 19.49 -5.49 -9.04
C GLU A 45 19.19 -6.96 -8.70
N PHE A 46 18.10 -7.50 -9.23
CA PHE A 46 17.76 -8.91 -9.09
C PHE A 46 18.78 -9.82 -9.78
N ALA A 47 19.16 -9.49 -11.03
CA ALA A 47 20.19 -10.24 -11.75
C ALA A 47 21.56 -10.20 -11.05
N ALA A 48 21.84 -9.13 -10.32
CA ALA A 48 23.05 -8.96 -9.50
C ALA A 48 22.99 -9.66 -8.12
N GLY A 49 21.93 -10.41 -7.81
CA GLY A 49 21.81 -11.18 -6.56
C GLY A 49 21.38 -10.36 -5.34
N THR A 50 21.02 -9.08 -5.52
CA THR A 50 20.52 -8.22 -4.44
C THR A 50 19.05 -8.59 -4.18
N SER A 51 18.80 -9.35 -3.12
CA SER A 51 17.59 -10.17 -2.95
C SER A 51 16.35 -9.44 -2.38
N SER A 52 15.99 -8.27 -2.92
CA SER A 52 14.64 -7.74 -2.69
C SER A 52 14.15 -6.94 -3.88
N LEU A 53 13.21 -7.55 -4.60
CA LEU A 53 12.36 -6.87 -5.57
C LEU A 53 11.14 -6.34 -4.82
N PHE A 54 10.62 -5.18 -5.24
CA PHE A 54 9.29 -4.78 -4.82
C PHE A 54 8.34 -5.80 -5.41
N SER A 55 7.60 -6.50 -4.55
CA SER A 55 6.61 -7.47 -5.03
C SER A 55 5.50 -6.76 -5.80
N ASP A 56 5.13 -5.56 -5.34
CA ASP A 56 4.14 -4.67 -5.94
C ASP A 56 4.29 -3.24 -5.36
N ASN A 57 3.60 -2.27 -5.95
CA ASN A 57 3.53 -0.88 -5.47
C ASN A 57 2.92 -0.74 -4.07
N ASP A 58 2.20 -1.75 -3.56
CA ASP A 58 1.72 -1.80 -2.18
C ASP A 58 2.89 -1.77 -1.17
N ASP A 59 3.98 -2.51 -1.45
CA ASP A 59 5.19 -2.51 -0.61
C ASP A 59 5.95 -1.20 -0.71
N LEU A 60 6.03 -0.62 -1.92
CA LEU A 60 6.64 0.69 -2.14
C LEU A 60 5.87 1.78 -1.39
N ALA A 61 4.54 1.77 -1.48
CA ALA A 61 3.68 2.71 -0.76
C ALA A 61 3.84 2.59 0.75
N ALA A 62 3.92 1.36 1.27
CA ALA A 62 4.20 1.12 2.68
C ALA A 62 5.56 1.68 3.11
N LEU A 63 6.62 1.42 2.35
CA LEU A 63 7.93 1.99 2.63
C LEU A 63 7.89 3.52 2.63
N VAL A 64 7.33 4.13 1.59
CA VAL A 64 7.23 5.60 1.50
C VAL A 64 6.44 6.18 2.69
N ALA A 65 5.32 5.57 3.06
CA ALA A 65 4.50 6.01 4.19
C ALA A 65 5.27 5.96 5.52
N GLU A 66 5.97 4.85 5.80
CA GLU A 66 6.83 4.70 6.98
C GLU A 66 7.99 5.71 7.03
N SER A 67 8.39 6.19 5.85
CA SER A 67 9.60 7.01 5.69
C SER A 67 9.34 8.51 5.81
N LEU A 68 8.12 8.93 5.49
CA LEU A 68 7.73 10.33 5.43
C LEU A 68 6.84 10.76 6.61
N ASP A 69 6.66 9.89 7.62
CA ASP A 69 5.79 10.14 8.78
C ASP A 69 4.40 10.67 8.37
N VAL A 70 3.80 10.02 7.37
CA VAL A 70 2.50 10.45 6.84
C VAL A 70 1.39 10.24 7.88
N GLY A 71 0.38 11.11 7.86
CA GLY A 71 -0.78 10.96 8.76
C GLY A 71 -1.75 9.84 8.36
N LEU A 72 -1.65 9.33 7.12
CA LEU A 72 -2.54 8.31 6.57
C LEU A 72 -1.91 7.68 5.32
N LEU A 73 -2.03 6.36 5.18
CA LEU A 73 -1.86 5.67 3.89
C LEU A 73 -3.25 5.29 3.33
N LEU A 74 -3.55 5.71 2.11
CA LEU A 74 -4.76 5.32 1.39
C LEU A 74 -4.40 4.43 0.20
N ILE A 75 -4.80 3.16 0.26
CA ILE A 75 -4.64 2.17 -0.82
C ILE A 75 -5.97 2.08 -1.57
N LEU A 76 -5.94 2.47 -2.84
CA LEU A 76 -7.11 2.38 -3.73
C LEU A 76 -7.04 1.10 -4.57
N THR A 77 -8.12 0.33 -4.56
CA THR A 77 -8.24 -0.96 -5.24
C THR A 77 -9.55 -1.04 -6.03
N ASP A 78 -9.84 -2.17 -6.69
CA ASP A 78 -11.06 -2.39 -7.47
C ASP A 78 -12.22 -2.99 -6.65
N VAL A 79 -11.95 -3.31 -5.38
CA VAL A 79 -12.92 -3.80 -4.38
C VAL A 79 -13.12 -2.81 -3.24
N ASP A 80 -14.21 -2.97 -2.50
CA ASP A 80 -14.62 -2.01 -1.45
C ASP A 80 -13.79 -2.09 -0.17
N GLY A 81 -12.93 -3.10 -0.01
CA GLY A 81 -12.11 -3.34 1.17
C GLY A 81 -11.82 -4.82 1.37
N LEU A 82 -11.26 -5.18 2.51
CA LEU A 82 -11.11 -6.59 2.92
C LEU A 82 -12.50 -7.17 3.19
N CYS A 83 -12.84 -8.28 2.54
CA CYS A 83 -14.11 -8.95 2.72
C CYS A 83 -14.00 -10.14 3.68
N THR A 84 -15.08 -10.44 4.42
CA THR A 84 -15.16 -11.60 5.32
C THR A 84 -15.05 -12.94 4.58
N ASP A 85 -15.40 -12.95 3.28
CA ASP A 85 -15.28 -14.07 2.36
C ASP A 85 -15.22 -13.56 0.91
N ASN A 86 -15.04 -14.45 -0.07
CA ASN A 86 -15.01 -14.06 -1.48
C ASN A 86 -16.41 -13.62 -1.97
N PRO A 87 -16.64 -12.33 -2.29
CA PRO A 87 -17.95 -11.82 -2.67
C PRO A 87 -18.44 -12.34 -4.04
N LYS A 88 -17.55 -12.89 -4.87
CA LYS A 88 -17.91 -13.53 -6.14
C LYS A 88 -18.55 -14.91 -5.96
N VAL A 89 -18.35 -15.54 -4.80
CA VAL A 89 -18.82 -16.90 -4.48
C VAL A 89 -19.87 -16.86 -3.38
N ASN A 90 -19.69 -16.01 -2.38
CA ASN A 90 -20.57 -15.87 -1.23
C ASN A 90 -21.24 -14.49 -1.26
N GLY A 91 -22.53 -14.45 -1.61
CA GLY A 91 -23.31 -13.21 -1.63
C GLY A 91 -23.52 -12.57 -0.26
N ASN A 92 -23.21 -13.28 0.83
CA ASN A 92 -23.24 -12.75 2.20
C ASN A 92 -21.89 -12.17 2.65
N ALA A 93 -20.87 -12.14 1.78
CA ALA A 93 -19.60 -11.51 2.10
C ALA A 93 -19.80 -10.03 2.45
N GLN A 94 -19.20 -9.60 3.55
CA GLN A 94 -19.27 -8.23 4.04
C GLN A 94 -17.88 -7.61 4.08
N VAL A 95 -17.81 -6.30 3.88
CA VAL A 95 -16.55 -5.55 4.06
C VAL A 95 -16.28 -5.43 5.55
N VAL A 96 -15.04 -5.69 5.95
CA VAL A 96 -14.56 -5.50 7.31
C VAL A 96 -14.29 -4.01 7.51
N ASP A 97 -15.00 -3.37 8.43
CA ASP A 97 -14.87 -1.92 8.65
C ASP A 97 -13.52 -1.53 9.27
N VAL A 98 -13.09 -2.27 10.31
CA VAL A 98 -11.88 -1.98 11.08
C VAL A 98 -11.10 -3.25 11.39
N VAL A 99 -9.77 -3.17 11.26
CA VAL A 99 -8.80 -4.20 11.64
C VAL A 99 -7.77 -3.58 12.58
N GLU A 100 -7.93 -3.81 13.88
CA GLU A 100 -6.98 -3.33 14.91
C GLU A 100 -5.67 -4.13 14.96
N LYS A 101 -5.70 -5.37 14.45
CA LYS A 101 -4.53 -6.24 14.41
C LYS A 101 -4.63 -7.21 13.26
N VAL A 102 -3.63 -7.18 12.39
CA VAL A 102 -3.49 -8.17 11.33
C VAL A 102 -2.96 -9.48 11.91
N THR A 103 -3.89 -10.39 12.17
CA THR A 103 -3.61 -11.76 12.64
C THR A 103 -3.42 -12.73 11.46
N PRO A 104 -2.88 -13.94 11.69
CA PRO A 104 -2.85 -14.98 10.65
C PRO A 104 -4.23 -15.31 10.08
N ALA A 105 -5.32 -15.12 10.85
CA ALA A 105 -6.68 -15.29 10.37
C ALA A 105 -7.08 -14.20 9.36
N ILE A 106 -6.68 -12.95 9.59
CA ILE A 106 -6.87 -11.83 8.65
C ILE A 106 -6.05 -12.04 7.37
N GLU A 107 -4.79 -12.47 7.48
CA GLU A 107 -3.97 -12.79 6.32
C GLU A 107 -4.57 -13.97 5.52
N LYS A 108 -5.12 -14.97 6.21
CA LYS A 108 -5.82 -16.09 5.57
C LYS A 108 -7.12 -15.63 4.89
N MET A 109 -7.88 -14.73 5.50
CA MET A 109 -9.07 -14.11 4.89
C MET A 109 -8.69 -13.40 3.59
N ALA A 110 -7.65 -12.56 3.61
CA ALA A 110 -7.13 -11.85 2.45
C ALA A 110 -6.58 -12.78 1.35
N SER A 111 -6.08 -13.97 1.72
CA SER A 111 -5.59 -14.98 0.77
C SER A 111 -6.71 -15.71 0.02
N ARG A 112 -7.93 -15.78 0.59
CA ARG A 112 -9.09 -16.48 0.00
C ARG A 112 -9.76 -15.68 -1.13
N GLU A 113 -9.48 -14.40 -1.23
CA GLU A 113 -9.96 -13.50 -2.30
C GLU A 113 -9.24 -13.70 -3.65
N ALA A 114 -8.31 -14.67 -3.76
CA ALA A 114 -7.58 -14.97 -4.99
C ALA A 114 -8.47 -15.65 -6.06
N GLY A 115 -9.41 -14.90 -6.61
CA GLY A 115 -9.99 -15.14 -7.93
C GLY A 115 -9.04 -14.60 -9.00
N CYS A 116 -8.73 -15.44 -9.98
CA CYS A 116 -7.83 -15.24 -11.11
C CYS A 116 -7.68 -13.78 -11.62
N TYR A 117 -6.42 -13.37 -11.82
CA TYR A 117 -5.92 -12.17 -12.51
C TYR A 117 -5.67 -10.89 -11.66
N GLY A 118 -4.58 -10.92 -10.88
CA GLY A 118 -3.85 -9.73 -10.42
C GLY A 118 -2.58 -10.15 -9.67
N LYS A 119 -1.42 -9.55 -9.96
CA LYS A 119 -0.14 -9.88 -9.29
C LYS A 119 -0.05 -9.37 -7.84
N GLY A 120 -1.02 -8.56 -7.40
CA GLY A 120 -1.02 -7.81 -6.13
C GLY A 120 -2.29 -7.93 -5.32
N GLY A 121 -2.78 -9.16 -5.08
CA GLY A 121 -4.07 -9.41 -4.43
C GLY A 121 -4.22 -8.77 -3.04
N MET A 122 -5.40 -8.89 -2.44
CA MET A 122 -5.73 -8.32 -1.12
C MET A 122 -4.69 -8.64 -0.03
N LEU A 123 -4.03 -9.81 -0.10
CA LEU A 123 -2.95 -10.17 0.81
C LEU A 123 -1.79 -9.16 0.82
N SER A 124 -1.40 -8.61 -0.33
CA SER A 124 -0.32 -7.61 -0.42
C SER A 124 -0.73 -6.32 0.30
N LYS A 125 -1.96 -5.84 0.04
CA LYS A 125 -2.56 -4.66 0.69
C LYS A 125 -2.65 -4.80 2.20
N VAL A 126 -3.08 -5.98 2.66
CA VAL A 126 -3.16 -6.31 4.09
C VAL A 126 -1.77 -6.35 4.73
N ARG A 127 -0.74 -6.85 4.03
CA ARG A 127 0.65 -6.83 4.52
C ARG A 127 1.23 -5.42 4.58
N ALA A 128 1.00 -4.62 3.54
CA ALA A 128 1.37 -3.20 3.52
C ALA A 128 0.69 -2.45 4.69
N ALA A 129 -0.61 -2.61 4.84
CA ALA A 129 -1.38 -2.00 5.92
C ALA A 129 -0.92 -2.46 7.31
N LYS A 130 -0.61 -3.75 7.50
CA LYS A 130 -0.02 -4.28 8.74
C LYS A 130 1.27 -3.57 9.11
N ARG A 131 2.15 -3.37 8.11
CA ARG A 131 3.48 -2.78 8.28
C ARG A 131 3.38 -1.32 8.74
N VAL A 132 2.52 -0.57 8.05
CA VAL A 132 2.29 0.86 8.26
C VAL A 132 1.50 1.12 9.55
N ALA A 133 0.44 0.34 9.82
CA ALA A 133 -0.32 0.42 11.06
C ALA A 133 0.56 0.11 12.29
N ALA A 134 1.52 -0.81 12.19
CA ALA A 134 2.48 -1.09 13.26
C ALA A 134 3.39 0.11 13.60
N LYS A 135 3.44 1.16 12.75
CA LYS A 135 4.10 2.44 13.01
C LYS A 135 3.16 3.52 13.55
N GLY A 136 1.90 3.18 13.82
CA GLY A 136 0.87 4.11 14.28
C GLY A 136 0.28 4.98 13.16
N ILE A 137 0.52 4.62 11.90
CA ILE A 137 -0.04 5.31 10.74
C ILE A 137 -1.30 4.55 10.29
N PRO A 138 -2.50 5.15 10.42
CA PRO A 138 -3.72 4.53 9.93
C PRO A 138 -3.60 4.23 8.43
N THR A 139 -4.09 3.07 8.01
CA THR A 139 -4.13 2.68 6.60
C THR A 139 -5.56 2.36 6.18
N ILE A 140 -6.00 2.89 5.04
CA ILE A 140 -7.33 2.61 4.48
C ILE A 140 -7.16 1.80 3.20
N VAL A 141 -7.94 0.74 3.04
CA VAL A 141 -8.14 0.04 1.76
C VAL A 141 -9.58 0.31 1.30
N ALA A 142 -9.75 0.86 0.10
CA ALA A 142 -11.07 1.23 -0.43
C ALA A 142 -11.11 1.17 -1.97
N ASN A 143 -12.32 1.19 -2.53
CA ASN A 143 -12.52 1.18 -3.98
C ASN A 143 -12.12 2.51 -4.62
N GLY A 144 -11.16 2.50 -5.54
CA GLY A 144 -10.67 3.67 -6.26
C GLY A 144 -11.65 4.29 -7.25
N LYS A 145 -12.83 3.68 -7.46
CA LYS A 145 -13.93 4.27 -8.24
C LYS A 145 -14.73 5.31 -7.47
N HIS A 146 -14.59 5.37 -6.15
CA HIS A 146 -15.22 6.39 -5.32
C HIS A 146 -14.35 7.64 -5.19
N ASP A 147 -14.99 8.78 -4.92
CA ASP A 147 -14.27 10.02 -4.61
C ASP A 147 -13.49 9.86 -3.31
N ILE A 148 -12.25 10.36 -3.27
CA ILE A 148 -11.39 10.33 -2.08
C ILE A 148 -12.10 11.02 -0.90
N ALA A 149 -12.84 12.11 -1.12
CA ALA A 149 -13.59 12.79 -0.07
C ALA A 149 -14.67 11.90 0.55
N ASP A 150 -15.36 11.07 -0.24
CA ASP A 150 -16.37 10.15 0.26
C ASP A 150 -15.77 8.96 1.01
N ILE A 151 -14.60 8.48 0.58
CA ILE A 151 -13.81 7.46 1.30
C ILE A 151 -13.33 7.99 2.66
N LEU A 152 -12.81 9.22 2.69
CA LEU A 152 -12.30 9.84 3.93
C LEU A 152 -13.43 10.20 4.90
N SER A 153 -14.61 10.59 4.39
CA SER A 153 -15.80 10.93 5.20
C SER A 153 -16.69 9.74 5.54
N GLN A 154 -16.27 8.51 5.26
CA GLN A 154 -16.97 7.27 5.61
C GLN A 154 -18.35 7.10 4.96
N LYS A 155 -18.56 7.72 3.78
CA LYS A 155 -19.83 7.58 3.03
C LYS A 155 -19.88 6.34 2.16
N VAL A 156 -18.73 5.69 1.96
CA VAL A 156 -18.59 4.45 1.19
C VAL A 156 -17.91 3.39 2.04
N LYS A 157 -18.09 2.12 1.64
CA LYS A 157 -17.43 0.99 2.28
C LYS A 157 -15.91 1.11 2.13
N ARG A 158 -15.20 0.72 3.18
CA ARG A 158 -13.74 0.73 3.29
C ARG A 158 -13.31 -0.14 4.46
N THR A 159 -12.06 -0.59 4.45
CA THR A 159 -11.42 -1.19 5.62
C THR A 159 -10.36 -0.26 6.17
N VAL A 160 -10.41 0.01 7.47
CA VAL A 160 -9.40 0.79 8.18
C VAL A 160 -8.52 -0.13 9.02
N PHE A 161 -7.20 -0.02 8.87
CA PHE A 161 -6.20 -0.67 9.70
C PHE A 161 -5.62 0.38 10.65
N VAL A 162 -5.63 0.07 11.94
CA VAL A 162 -5.16 0.96 13.02
C VAL A 162 -4.15 0.24 13.91
#